data_AF-A0A6D2JB30-F1
#
_entry.id   AF-A0A6D2JB30-F1
#
_cell.length_a   1.000
_cell.length_b   1.000
_cell.length_c   1.000
_cell.angle_alpha   90.00
_cell.angle_beta   90.00
_cell.angle_gamma   90.00
#
_symmetry.space_group_name_H-M   'P 1'
#
loop_
_entity.id
_entity.type
_entity.pdbx_description
1 polymer ?
#
loop_
_entity_poly.entity_id
_entity_poly.type
_entity_poly.pdbx_seq_one_letter_code
_entity_poly.pdbx_strand_id
1 'polypeptide(L)'
;MSCKRRVEEWRHAINVLTSYATEFSGMEDKILPLLKYSYDNLKGEDVKSCLLYCALFPEDDLISKKNLIDYLIGEGIIDGSEGIERARYKGYEIIGDLVRASLLMEEDGTECVRMHDVVREMALWIASELGREKEAFIVHAGVGLSEIPKVKNWNSVRRCH
;
A
#
# COMPACT_ATOMS: atom_id res chain seq x y z
N MET A 1 -4.91 -13.72 4.81
CA MET A 1 -5.01 -14.84 3.84
C MET A 1 -6.46 -15.02 3.45
N SER A 2 -6.76 -15.01 2.14
CA SER A 2 -8.12 -15.21 1.63
C SER A 2 -8.60 -16.61 2.04
N CYS A 3 -9.69 -16.68 2.80
CA CYS A 3 -10.25 -17.92 3.36
C CYS A 3 -10.94 -18.79 2.30
N LYS A 4 -10.38 -18.95 1.10
CA LYS A 4 -10.99 -19.74 0.02
C LYS A 4 -10.94 -21.21 0.40
N ARG A 5 -12.10 -21.82 0.58
CA ARG A 5 -12.26 -23.21 1.04
C ARG A 5 -12.73 -24.13 -0.07
N ARG A 6 -13.30 -23.58 -1.15
CA ARG A 6 -13.91 -24.36 -2.23
C ARG A 6 -13.07 -24.34 -3.50
N VAL A 7 -13.08 -25.46 -4.23
CA VAL A 7 -12.31 -25.60 -5.48
C VAL A 7 -12.75 -24.57 -6.53
N GLU A 8 -14.03 -24.22 -6.53
CA GLU A 8 -14.62 -23.21 -7.41
C GLU A 8 -14.07 -21.80 -7.13
N GLU A 9 -13.87 -21.45 -5.85
CA GLU A 9 -13.29 -20.16 -5.45
C GLU A 9 -11.83 -20.07 -5.90
N TRP A 10 -11.09 -21.17 -5.81
CA TRP A 10 -9.71 -21.27 -6.29
C TRP A 10 -9.62 -21.19 -7.82
N ARG A 11 -10.48 -21.92 -8.54
CA ARG A 11 -10.58 -21.83 -10.01
C ARG A 11 -10.91 -20.42 -10.47
N HIS A 12 -11.84 -19.75 -9.79
CA HIS A 12 -12.17 -18.37 -10.08
C HIS A 12 -10.97 -17.44 -9.84
N ALA A 13 -10.24 -17.60 -8.73
CA ALA A 13 -9.03 -16.82 -8.47
C ALA A 13 -7.97 -17.00 -9.56
N ILE A 14 -7.73 -18.24 -10.01
CA ILE A 14 -6.78 -18.53 -11.10
C ILE A 14 -7.22 -17.86 -12.40
N ASN A 15 -8.50 -17.93 -12.75
CA ASN A 15 -9.02 -17.27 -13.95
C ASN A 15 -8.82 -15.75 -13.90
N VAL A 16 -9.07 -15.12 -12.75
CA VAL A 16 -8.86 -13.68 -12.56
C VAL A 16 -7.37 -13.33 -12.64
N LEU A 17 -6.49 -14.09 -11.98
CA LEU A 17 -5.04 -13.86 -12.07
C LEU A 17 -4.53 -13.99 -13.51
N THR A 18 -5.07 -14.94 -14.27
CA THR A 18 -4.72 -15.13 -15.68
C THR A 18 -5.19 -13.94 -16.51
N SER A 19 -6.40 -13.41 -16.27
CA SER A 19 -6.88 -12.22 -16.99
C SER A 19 -6.03 -10.98 -16.70
N TYR A 20 -5.62 -10.79 -15.44
CA TYR A 20 -4.66 -9.73 -15.05
C TYR A 20 -3.34 -9.86 -15.81
N ALA A 21 -2.74 -11.06 -15.85
CA ALA A 21 -1.51 -11.28 -16.60
C ALA A 21 -1.66 -11.00 -18.11
N THR A 22 -2.84 -11.25 -18.69
CA THR A 22 -3.11 -10.96 -20.11
C THR A 22 -3.34 -9.49 -20.40
N GLU A 23 -4.09 -8.78 -19.54
CA GLU A 23 -4.39 -7.34 -19.67
C GLU A 23 -3.11 -6.51 -19.65
N PHE A 24 -2.16 -6.91 -18.81
CA PHE A 24 -0.86 -6.24 -18.65
C PHE A 24 0.28 -6.96 -19.39
N SER A 25 -0.01 -7.77 -20.40
CA SER A 25 1.02 -8.58 -21.09
C SER A 25 2.13 -7.75 -21.79
N GLY A 26 1.86 -6.47 -22.07
CA GLY A 26 2.83 -5.50 -22.60
C GLY A 26 3.62 -4.73 -21.53
N MET A 27 3.37 -4.97 -20.24
CA MET A 27 4.15 -4.39 -19.15
C MET A 27 5.42 -5.20 -18.94
N GLU A 28 6.55 -4.51 -18.80
CA GLU A 28 7.86 -5.14 -18.57
C GLU A 28 7.87 -5.94 -17.28
N ASP A 29 7.16 -5.43 -16.26
CA ASP A 29 7.05 -6.05 -14.96
C ASP A 29 5.71 -6.78 -14.74
N LYS A 30 5.70 -8.07 -15.05
CA LYS A 30 4.50 -8.93 -14.97
C LYS A 30 4.09 -9.28 -13.53
N ILE A 31 4.91 -8.93 -12.54
CA ILE A 31 4.65 -9.24 -11.13
C ILE A 31 3.69 -8.24 -10.51
N LEU A 32 3.78 -6.95 -10.88
CA LEU A 32 2.92 -5.89 -10.30
C LEU A 32 1.42 -6.13 -10.54
N PRO A 33 0.96 -6.54 -11.74
CA PRO A 33 -0.44 -6.91 -11.96
C PRO A 33 -0.92 -8.09 -11.11
N LEU A 34 -0.05 -9.07 -10.87
CA LEU A 34 -0.39 -10.23 -10.03
C LEU A 34 -0.48 -9.83 -8.56
N LEU A 35 0.42 -8.96 -8.08
CA LEU A 35 0.35 -8.42 -6.72
C LEU A 35 -0.86 -7.50 -6.54
N LYS A 36 -1.25 -6.74 -7.58
CA LYS A 36 -2.43 -5.88 -7.55
C LYS A 36 -3.71 -6.67 -7.26
N TYR A 37 -3.80 -7.93 -7.68
CA TYR A 37 -4.90 -8.80 -7.27
C TYR A 37 -5.02 -8.90 -5.74
N SER A 38 -3.91 -9.04 -5.01
CA SER A 38 -3.92 -9.06 -3.54
C SER A 38 -4.42 -7.73 -2.97
N TYR A 39 -4.01 -6.61 -3.55
CA TYR A 39 -4.49 -5.27 -3.19
C TYR A 39 -6.00 -5.11 -3.43
N ASP A 40 -6.50 -5.49 -4.61
CA ASP A 40 -7.92 -5.31 -4.96
C ASP A 40 -8.85 -6.12 -4.05
N ASN A 41 -8.37 -7.25 -3.54
CA ASN A 41 -9.10 -8.12 -2.61
C ASN A 41 -9.04 -7.67 -1.14
N LEU A 42 -8.29 -6.61 -0.81
CA LEU A 42 -8.36 -5.99 0.52
C LEU A 42 -9.77 -5.43 0.75
N LYS A 43 -10.29 -5.65 1.95
CA LYS A 43 -11.59 -5.14 2.38
C LYS A 43 -11.38 -3.85 3.15
N GLY A 44 -12.09 -2.80 2.77
CA GLY A 44 -11.97 -1.48 3.39
C GLY A 44 -11.05 -0.57 2.58
N GLU A 45 -11.54 0.65 2.33
CA GLU A 45 -10.76 1.68 1.64
C GLU A 45 -9.63 2.20 2.52
N ASP A 46 -9.87 2.27 3.82
CA ASP A 46 -8.86 2.60 4.83
C ASP A 46 -7.68 1.61 4.85
N VAL A 47 -7.94 0.31 4.65
CA VAL A 47 -6.88 -0.70 4.53
C VAL A 47 -6.05 -0.50 3.26
N LYS A 48 -6.71 -0.17 2.14
CA LYS A 48 -6.05 0.13 0.87
C LYS A 48 -5.21 1.40 0.95
N SER A 49 -5.78 2.49 1.45
CA SER A 49 -5.08 3.76 1.68
C SER A 49 -3.92 3.59 2.66
N CYS A 50 -4.06 2.79 3.72
CA CYS A 50 -2.95 2.50 4.62
C CYS A 50 -1.77 1.84 3.89
N LEU A 51 -2.03 0.88 2.99
CA LEU A 51 -0.96 0.28 2.19
C LEU A 51 -0.29 1.32 1.28
N LEU A 52 -1.07 2.14 0.57
CA LEU A 52 -0.52 3.18 -0.30
C LEU A 52 0.32 4.20 0.49
N TYR A 53 -0.15 4.57 1.69
CA TYR A 53 0.57 5.46 2.58
C TYR A 53 1.91 4.88 3.05
N CYS A 54 1.95 3.57 3.36
CA CYS A 54 3.19 2.90 3.74
C CYS A 54 4.26 2.94 2.62
N ALA A 55 3.86 3.05 1.36
CA ALA A 55 4.80 3.15 0.24
C ALA A 55 5.60 4.48 0.20
N LEU A 56 5.16 5.48 0.98
CA LEU A 56 5.86 6.75 1.15
C LEU A 56 7.11 6.64 2.01
N PHE A 57 7.24 5.57 2.79
CA PHE A 57 8.44 5.29 3.57
C PHE A 57 9.56 4.74 2.66
N PRO A 58 10.83 4.83 3.09
CA PRO A 58 11.94 4.24 2.36
C PRO A 58 11.76 2.73 2.19
N GLU A 59 12.44 2.20 1.18
CA GLU A 59 12.57 0.76 1.03
C GLU A 59 13.17 0.16 2.31
N ASP A 60 12.59 -0.96 2.76
CA ASP A 60 13.09 -1.70 3.91
C ASP A 60 13.10 -0.92 5.25
N ASP A 61 12.36 0.19 5.34
CA ASP A 61 12.27 0.96 6.58
C ASP A 61 11.44 0.24 7.64
N LEU A 62 11.88 0.37 8.89
CA LEU A 62 11.17 -0.16 10.05
C LEU A 62 10.20 0.91 10.57
N ILE A 63 8.93 0.76 10.21
CA ILE A 63 7.89 1.72 10.53
C ILE A 63 7.25 1.32 11.87
N SER A 64 7.34 2.20 12.87
CA SER A 64 6.62 1.99 14.14
C SER A 64 5.11 1.98 13.90
N LYS A 65 4.43 0.91 14.34
CA LYS A 65 2.97 0.77 14.21
C LYS A 65 2.23 1.95 14.84
N LYS A 66 2.64 2.36 16.04
CA LYS A 66 2.05 3.51 16.74
C LYS A 66 2.16 4.80 15.93
N ASN A 67 3.36 5.10 15.41
CA ASN A 67 3.56 6.31 14.63
C ASN A 67 2.76 6.28 13.32
N LEU A 68 2.75 5.13 12.63
CA LEU A 68 1.94 4.93 11.43
C LEU A 68 0.46 5.22 11.72
N ILE A 69 -0.09 4.67 12.80
CA ILE A 69 -1.47 4.90 13.21
C ILE A 69 -1.74 6.38 13.47
N ASP A 70 -0.86 7.06 14.23
CA ASP A 70 -1.01 8.49 14.51
C ASP A 70 -0.95 9.32 13.21
N TYR A 71 -0.14 8.92 12.22
CA TYR A 71 -0.13 9.54 10.88
C TYR A 71 -1.44 9.29 10.11
N LEU A 72 -1.94 8.05 10.08
CA LEU A 72 -3.19 7.72 9.38
C LEU A 72 -4.40 8.48 9.95
N ILE A 73 -4.41 8.72 11.28
CA ILE A 73 -5.42 9.56 11.93
C ILE A 73 -5.26 11.02 11.52
N GLY A 74 -4.02 11.54 11.55
CA GLY A 74 -3.71 12.92 11.15
C GLY A 74 -4.05 13.21 9.68
N GLU A 75 -3.93 12.20 8.82
CA GLU A 75 -4.28 12.24 7.41
C GLU A 75 -5.78 12.03 7.15
N GLY A 76 -6.56 11.69 8.17
CA GLY A 76 -8.00 11.42 8.05
C GLY A 76 -8.35 10.10 7.36
N ILE A 77 -7.36 9.22 7.11
CA ILE A 77 -7.58 7.86 6.61
C ILE A 77 -8.32 7.03 7.66
N ILE A 78 -7.97 7.24 8.93
CA ILE A 78 -8.70 6.69 10.08
C ILE A 78 -9.47 7.83 10.74
N ASP A 79 -10.78 7.68 10.86
CA ASP A 79 -11.62 8.63 11.57
C ASP A 79 -11.30 8.67 13.07
N GLY A 80 -10.76 9.81 13.51
CA GLY A 80 -10.46 10.09 14.92
C GLY A 80 -11.58 10.81 15.68
N SER A 81 -12.68 11.19 15.02
CA SER A 81 -13.71 12.06 15.61
C SER A 81 -14.49 11.39 16.75
N GLU A 82 -14.62 10.06 16.73
CA GLU A 82 -15.25 9.26 17.78
C GLU A 82 -14.31 8.93 18.96
N GLY A 83 -13.08 9.43 18.94
CA GLY A 83 -12.08 9.27 19.99
C GLY A 83 -10.79 8.60 19.52
N ILE A 84 -9.66 9.19 19.92
CA ILE A 84 -8.31 8.78 19.51
C ILE A 84 -8.03 7.31 19.85
N GLU A 85 -8.48 6.82 21.01
CA GLU A 85 -8.20 5.45 21.42
C GLU A 85 -8.93 4.42 20.56
N ARG A 86 -10.19 4.70 20.17
CA ARG A 86 -10.94 3.86 19.23
C ARG A 86 -10.26 3.85 17.85
N ALA A 87 -9.83 5.02 17.38
CA ALA A 87 -9.10 5.16 16.13
C ALA A 87 -7.79 4.36 16.14
N ARG A 88 -7.08 4.33 17.28
CA ARG A 88 -5.88 3.51 17.44
C ARG A 88 -6.15 2.02 17.34
N TYR A 89 -7.20 1.52 17.99
CA TYR A 89 -7.58 0.11 17.87
C TYR A 89 -7.90 -0.28 16.42
N LYS A 90 -8.63 0.59 15.71
CA LYS A 90 -8.89 0.42 14.27
C LYS A 90 -7.60 0.42 13.46
N GLY A 91 -6.64 1.28 13.79
CA GLY A 91 -5.32 1.31 13.16
C GLY A 91 -4.54 0.00 13.31
N TYR A 92 -4.54 -0.59 14.50
CA TYR A 92 -3.94 -1.92 14.71
C TYR A 92 -4.67 -3.03 13.96
N GLU A 93 -6.00 -2.95 13.84
CA GLU A 93 -6.79 -3.89 13.03
C GLU A 93 -6.39 -3.82 11.56
N ILE A 94 -6.30 -2.62 10.99
CA ILE A 94 -5.87 -2.36 9.61
C ILE A 94 -4.46 -2.90 9.35
N ILE A 95 -3.50 -2.58 10.22
CA ILE A 95 -2.12 -3.09 10.09
C ILE A 95 -2.14 -4.62 10.14
N GLY A 96 -2.90 -5.20 11.08
CA GLY A 96 -3.06 -6.65 11.18
C GLY A 96 -3.65 -7.29 9.92
N ASP A 97 -4.58 -6.64 9.24
CA ASP A 97 -5.13 -7.11 7.95
C ASP A 97 -4.08 -7.14 6.85
N LEU A 98 -3.26 -6.08 6.76
CA LEU A 98 -2.16 -6.01 5.79
C LEU A 98 -1.07 -7.07 6.06
N VAL A 99 -0.73 -7.30 7.33
CA VAL A 99 0.18 -8.38 7.75
C VAL A 99 -0.40 -9.75 7.38
N ARG A 100 -1.67 -10.00 7.69
CA ARG A 100 -2.35 -11.25 7.30
C ARG A 100 -2.41 -11.43 5.78
N ALA A 101 -2.44 -10.35 5.01
CA ALA A 101 -2.41 -10.37 3.56
C ALA A 101 -0.99 -10.52 2.99
N SER A 102 0.04 -10.56 3.84
CA SER A 102 1.46 -10.59 3.45
C SER A 102 1.89 -9.37 2.62
N LEU A 103 1.21 -8.24 2.81
CA LEU A 103 1.54 -6.96 2.19
C LEU A 103 2.36 -6.05 3.11
N LEU A 104 2.35 -6.35 4.42
CA LEU A 104 3.31 -5.85 5.39
C LEU A 104 3.92 -7.03 6.14
N MET A 105 5.15 -6.87 6.61
CA MET A 105 5.86 -7.86 7.41
C MET A 105 6.06 -7.31 8.82
N GLU A 106 5.75 -8.11 9.83
CA GLU A 106 6.12 -7.80 11.21
C GLU A 106 7.56 -8.21 11.46
N GLU A 107 8.25 -7.43 12.29
CA GLU A 107 9.59 -7.76 12.76
C GLU A 107 9.46 -8.37 14.17
N ASP A 108 9.96 -9.59 14.34
CA ASP A 108 9.78 -10.39 15.55
C ASP A 108 10.23 -9.65 16.80
N GLY A 109 9.35 -9.61 17.80
CA GLY A 109 9.64 -8.97 19.09
C GLY A 109 9.63 -7.44 19.05
N THR A 110 9.14 -6.82 17.98
CA THR A 110 9.03 -5.36 17.85
C THR A 110 7.60 -4.89 17.56
N GLU A 111 7.31 -3.63 17.88
CA GLU A 111 6.07 -2.94 17.51
C GLU A 111 6.24 -2.19 16.16
N CYS A 112 6.91 -2.83 15.21
CA CYS A 112 7.22 -2.28 13.90
C CYS A 112 6.72 -3.19 12.77
N VAL A 113 6.52 -2.58 11.61
CA VAL A 113 6.23 -3.25 10.34
C VAL A 113 7.14 -2.74 9.25
N ARG A 114 7.36 -3.56 8.23
CA ARG A 114 8.15 -3.25 7.04
C ARG A 114 7.35 -3.56 5.79
N MET A 115 7.55 -2.76 4.75
CA MET A 115 7.05 -3.04 3.40
C MET A 115 8.19 -3.55 2.52
N HIS A 116 7.97 -4.68 1.85
CA HIS A 116 8.92 -5.26 0.92
C HIS A 116 9.02 -4.40 -0.36
N ASP A 117 10.20 -4.32 -0.98
CA ASP A 117 10.48 -3.53 -2.19
C ASP A 117 9.44 -3.72 -3.31
N VAL A 118 9.09 -4.95 -3.68
CA VAL A 118 8.10 -5.27 -4.72
C VAL A 118 6.67 -4.87 -4.36
N VAL A 119 6.31 -4.92 -3.07
CA VAL A 119 4.98 -4.47 -2.60
C VAL A 119 4.92 -2.95 -2.64
N ARG A 120 6.01 -2.29 -2.24
CA ARG A 120 6.17 -0.84 -2.35
C ARG A 120 6.10 -0.38 -3.78
N GLU A 121 6.79 -1.06 -4.70
CA GLU A 121 6.73 -0.77 -6.13
C GLU A 121 5.31 -0.92 -6.68
N MET A 122 4.60 -1.99 -6.30
CA MET A 122 3.19 -2.18 -6.66
C MET A 122 2.32 -1.04 -6.12
N ALA A 123 2.49 -0.64 -4.86
CA ALA A 123 1.72 0.43 -4.26
C ALA A 123 1.95 1.79 -4.96
N LEU A 124 3.21 2.12 -5.29
CA LEU A 124 3.55 3.31 -6.07
C LEU A 124 3.02 3.24 -7.50
N TRP A 125 3.04 2.06 -8.12
CA TRP A 125 2.45 1.85 -9.44
C TRP A 125 0.93 2.08 -9.43
N ILE A 126 0.23 1.60 -8.41
CA ILE A 126 -1.21 1.84 -8.22
C ILE A 126 -1.48 3.32 -7.98
N ALA A 127 -0.73 3.96 -7.06
CA ALA A 127 -0.88 5.38 -6.77
C ALA A 127 -0.69 6.26 -8.00
N SER A 128 0.27 5.92 -8.88
CA SER A 128 0.55 6.62 -10.14
C SER A 128 -0.40 6.29 -11.30
N GLU A 129 -1.66 5.93 -11.01
CA GLU A 129 -2.68 5.59 -12.03
C GLU A 129 -2.21 4.45 -12.96
N LEU A 130 -1.65 3.40 -12.37
CA LEU A 130 -1.05 2.25 -13.08
C LEU A 130 0.11 2.69 -13.99
N GLY A 131 0.90 3.67 -13.52
CA GLY A 131 2.06 4.20 -14.23
C GLY A 131 1.73 5.23 -15.32
N ARG A 132 0.48 5.66 -15.44
CA ARG A 132 0.07 6.73 -16.38
C ARG A 132 0.48 8.12 -15.88
N GLU A 133 0.64 8.29 -14.58
CA GLU A 133 1.01 9.55 -13.93
C GLU A 133 2.35 9.44 -13.17
N LYS A 134 3.36 8.76 -13.72
CA LYS A 134 4.68 8.59 -13.05
C LYS A 134 5.36 9.91 -12.64
N GLU A 135 5.12 11.00 -13.35
CA GLU A 135 5.67 12.33 -13.01
C GLU A 135 4.83 13.11 -11.97
N ALA A 136 3.63 12.62 -11.60
CA ALA A 136 2.74 13.25 -10.63
C ALA A 136 3.06 12.90 -9.17
N PHE A 137 3.86 11.85 -8.94
CA PHE A 137 4.23 11.35 -7.62
C PHE A 137 5.75 11.44 -7.43
N ILE A 138 6.16 12.16 -6.37
CA ILE A 138 7.58 12.33 -6.02
C ILE A 138 7.77 11.77 -4.62
N VAL A 139 8.38 10.60 -4.53
CA VAL A 139 8.68 9.94 -3.26
C VAL A 139 10.19 9.79 -3.13
N HIS A 140 10.83 10.76 -2.48
CA HIS A 140 12.25 10.73 -2.11
C HIS A 140 12.39 10.43 -0.61
N ALA A 141 11.94 9.25 -0.22
CA ALA A 141 11.97 8.82 1.17
C ALA A 141 13.43 8.53 1.62
N GLY A 142 13.81 9.02 2.80
CA GLY A 142 15.13 8.75 3.39
C GLY A 142 16.31 9.53 2.80
N VAL A 143 16.07 10.39 1.80
CA VAL A 143 17.14 11.12 1.08
C VAL A 143 17.59 12.39 1.82
N GLY A 144 16.85 12.81 2.86
CA GLY A 144 17.17 14.03 3.62
C GLY A 144 17.19 15.26 2.72
N LEU A 145 16.06 15.55 2.08
CA LEU A 145 15.95 16.64 1.09
C LEU A 145 16.44 17.97 1.69
N SER A 146 17.60 18.43 1.23
CA SER A 146 18.16 19.75 1.52
C SER A 146 17.71 20.80 0.51
N GLU A 147 17.19 20.37 -0.63
CA GLU A 147 16.70 21.22 -1.72
C GLU A 147 15.34 20.73 -2.21
N ILE A 148 14.55 21.66 -2.75
CA ILE A 148 13.25 21.37 -3.34
C ILE A 148 13.45 20.50 -4.59
N PRO A 149 12.74 19.36 -4.74
CA PRO A 149 12.84 18.49 -5.91
C PRO A 149 12.54 19.25 -7.21
N LYS A 150 13.33 18.97 -8.27
CA LYS A 150 13.10 19.57 -9.59
C LYS A 150 11.96 18.86 -10.29
N VAL A 151 10.78 19.48 -10.25
CA VAL A 151 9.56 18.98 -10.91
C VAL A 151 9.28 19.81 -12.16
N LYS A 152 8.98 19.14 -13.28
CA LYS A 152 8.65 19.82 -14.55
C LYS A 152 7.38 20.66 -14.46
N ASN A 153 6.38 20.19 -13.71
CA ASN A 153 5.12 20.88 -13.52
C ASN A 153 4.54 20.57 -12.12
N TRP A 154 4.54 21.57 -11.24
CA TRP A 154 3.98 21.44 -9.89
C TRP A 154 2.46 21.32 -9.88
N ASN A 155 1.76 21.81 -10.92
CA ASN A 155 0.30 21.73 -10.99
C ASN A 155 -0.21 20.31 -11.30
N SER A 156 0.67 19.41 -11.77
CA SER A 156 0.35 18.00 -11.97
C SER A 156 0.70 17.13 -10.78
N VAL A 157 1.40 17.66 -9.76
CA VAL A 157 1.74 16.89 -8.55
C VAL A 157 0.52 16.77 -7.67
N ARG A 158 0.21 15.55 -7.24
CA ARG A 158 -0.90 15.28 -6.32
C ARG A 158 -0.35 14.75 -5.01
N ARG A 159 -1.07 15.01 -3.91
CA ARG A 159 -0.82 14.28 -2.66
C ARG A 159 -1.21 12.82 -2.88
N CYS A 160 -0.36 11.92 -2.40
CA CYS A 160 -0.68 10.50 -2.32
C CYS A 160 -1.66 10.31 -1.16
N HIS A 161 -2.84 9.75 -1.44
CA HIS A 161 -3.88 9.39 -0.49
C HIS A 161 -4.27 7.93 -0.70
#